data_AF-A0A8T6CP66-F1
#
_entry.id   AF-A0A8T6CP66-F1
#
_cell.length_a   1.000
_cell.length_b   1.000
_cell.length_c   1.000
_cell.angle_alpha   90.00
_cell.angle_beta   90.00
_cell.angle_gamma   90.00
#
_symmetry.space_group_name_H-M   'P 1'
#
loop_
_entity.id
_entity.type
_entity.pdbx_description
1 polymer ?
#
loop_
_entity_poly.entity_id
_entity_poly.type
_entity_poly.pdbx_seq_one_letter_code
_entity_poly.pdbx_strand_id
1 'polypeptide(L)'
;MHAGFDEVRAAVDAGLKALREEQAVAARVLVRRLDGLEARMRSGAAGTSEPGAEGPERPRYVPPRMFPQLVTREAEEGEEHVYGDATPLIVEWREAMKALLRADRNGPALRRLAARERLWELEVVLVGEHGLTLPPMTYPWTDRQREVRVWEIREDLRRLRSERRRVLRRRWLRRLLTLGFSWE
;
A
#
# COMPACT_ATOMS: atom_id res chain seq x y z
N MET A 1 -34.46 4.35 31.13
CA MET A 1 -32.98 4.34 30.96
C MET A 1 -32.53 3.07 30.19
N HIS A 2 -33.00 2.86 28.95
CA HIS A 2 -32.59 1.70 28.13
C HIS A 2 -32.06 2.08 26.73
N ALA A 3 -32.36 3.28 26.23
CA ALA A 3 -31.98 3.72 24.88
C ALA A 3 -30.45 3.73 24.61
N GLY A 4 -29.62 4.00 25.62
CA GLY A 4 -28.16 4.04 25.44
C GLY A 4 -27.50 2.66 25.27
N PHE A 5 -28.14 1.59 25.76
CA PHE A 5 -27.57 0.24 25.65
C PHE A 5 -27.83 -0.38 24.27
N ASP A 6 -28.99 -0.07 23.69
CA ASP A 6 -29.37 -0.52 22.35
C ASP A 6 -28.53 0.17 21.26
N GLU A 7 -28.20 1.45 21.42
CA GLU A 7 -27.30 2.17 20.49
C GLU A 7 -25.87 1.61 20.52
N VAL A 8 -25.34 1.31 21.71
CA VAL A 8 -24.01 0.71 21.85
C VAL A 8 -23.97 -0.69 21.24
N ARG A 9 -25.01 -1.50 21.46
CA ARG A 9 -25.13 -2.83 20.86
C ARG A 9 -25.20 -2.76 19.33
N ALA A 10 -26.01 -1.86 18.78
CA ALA A 10 -26.11 -1.65 17.34
C ALA A 10 -24.77 -1.20 16.71
N ALA A 11 -24.00 -0.35 17.40
CA ALA A 11 -22.68 0.07 16.95
C ALA A 11 -21.65 -1.07 16.97
N VAL A 12 -21.69 -1.93 17.99
CA VAL A 12 -20.82 -3.12 18.07
C VAL A 12 -21.17 -4.13 16.97
N ASP A 13 -22.46 -4.39 16.73
CA ASP A 13 -22.91 -5.31 15.69
C ASP A 13 -22.54 -4.80 14.29
N ALA A 14 -22.66 -3.49 14.04
CA ALA A 14 -22.21 -2.87 12.79
C ALA A 14 -20.69 -2.98 12.61
N GLY A 15 -19.91 -2.79 13.68
CA GLY A 15 -18.46 -2.96 13.66
C GLY A 15 -18.03 -4.39 13.38
N LEU A 16 -18.69 -5.38 13.99
CA LEU A 16 -18.45 -6.80 13.74
C LEU A 16 -18.80 -7.20 12.30
N LYS A 17 -19.88 -6.63 11.75
CA LYS A 17 -20.27 -6.86 10.36
C LYS A 17 -19.24 -6.30 9.38
N ALA A 18 -18.80 -5.06 9.59
CA ALA A 18 -17.76 -4.44 8.76
C ALA A 18 -16.44 -5.23 8.83
N LEU A 19 -16.03 -5.68 10.02
CA LEU A 19 -14.82 -6.50 10.18
C LEU A 19 -14.93 -7.84 9.44
N ARG A 20 -16.10 -8.49 9.49
CA ARG A 20 -16.35 -9.73 8.75
C ARG A 20 -16.34 -9.52 7.23
N GLU A 21 -16.88 -8.39 6.76
CA GLU A 21 -16.85 -8.03 5.34
C GLU A 21 -15.41 -7.77 4.88
N GLU A 22 -14.61 -7.05 5.66
CA GLU A 22 -13.18 -6.85 5.39
C GLU A 22 -12.40 -8.17 5.35
N GLN A 23 -12.64 -9.05 6.32
CA GLN A 23 -12.04 -10.40 6.35
C GLN A 23 -12.46 -11.24 5.14
N ALA A 24 -13.73 -11.17 4.73
CA ALA A 24 -14.23 -11.89 3.56
C ALA A 24 -13.61 -11.38 2.25
N VAL A 25 -13.35 -10.07 2.14
CA VAL A 25 -12.65 -9.50 0.98
C VAL A 25 -11.19 -9.95 0.98
N ALA A 26 -10.50 -9.87 2.12
CA ALA A 26 -9.12 -10.33 2.25
C ALA A 26 -8.98 -11.83 1.90
N ALA A 27 -9.90 -12.67 2.38
CA ALA A 27 -9.93 -14.10 2.06
C ALA A 27 -10.12 -14.34 0.55
N ARG A 28 -11.01 -13.62 -0.13
CA ARG A 28 -11.20 -13.75 -1.59
C ARG A 28 -9.96 -13.34 -2.38
N VAL A 29 -9.24 -12.31 -1.94
CA VAL A 29 -7.98 -11.89 -2.57
C VAL A 29 -6.92 -12.97 -2.43
N LEU A 30 -6.80 -13.59 -1.24
CA LEU A 30 -5.86 -14.68 -1.00
C LEU A 30 -6.20 -15.92 -1.83
N VAL A 31 -7.48 -16.31 -1.91
CA VAL A 31 -7.93 -17.43 -2.75
C VAL A 31 -7.57 -17.18 -4.22
N ARG A 32 -7.86 -15.98 -4.76
CA ARG A 32 -7.48 -15.64 -6.14
C ARG A 32 -5.96 -15.67 -6.37
N ARG A 33 -5.16 -15.26 -5.39
CA ARG A 33 -3.69 -15.34 -5.47
C ARG A 33 -3.24 -16.80 -5.49
N LEU A 34 -3.80 -17.66 -4.64
CA LEU A 34 -3.51 -19.10 -4.63
C LEU A 34 -3.91 -19.76 -5.95
N ASP A 35 -5.10 -19.47 -6.48
CA ASP A 35 -5.55 -19.99 -7.77
C ASP A 35 -4.63 -19.55 -8.92
N GLY A 36 -4.17 -18.30 -8.89
CA GLY A 36 -3.21 -17.77 -9.87
C GLY A 36 -1.83 -18.45 -9.79
N LEU A 37 -1.35 -18.75 -8.58
CA LEU A 37 -0.10 -19.49 -8.37
C LEU A 37 -0.24 -20.95 -8.81
N GLU A 38 -1.36 -21.61 -8.49
CA GLU A 38 -1.62 -22.98 -8.88
C GLU A 38 -1.76 -23.11 -10.40
N ALA A 39 -2.42 -22.15 -11.06
CA ALA A 39 -2.49 -22.08 -12.52
C ALA A 39 -1.10 -21.90 -13.16
N ARG A 40 -0.24 -21.05 -12.60
CA ARG A 40 1.14 -20.85 -13.07
C ARG A 40 2.00 -22.10 -12.89
N MET A 41 1.84 -22.83 -11.78
CA MET A 41 2.52 -24.10 -11.55
C MET A 41 2.05 -25.17 -12.54
N ARG A 42 0.74 -25.25 -12.82
CA ARG A 42 0.18 -26.17 -13.82
C ARG A 42 0.63 -25.81 -15.24
N SER A 43 0.70 -24.52 -15.60
CA SER A 43 1.18 -24.09 -16.91
C SER A 43 2.70 -24.23 -17.07
N GLY A 44 3.46 -24.05 -15.99
CA GLY A 44 4.92 -24.24 -15.98
C GLY A 44 5.36 -25.70 -16.13
N ALA A 45 4.47 -26.65 -15.85
CA ALA A 45 4.73 -28.08 -16.02
C ALA A 45 4.46 -28.61 -17.45
N ALA A 46 3.90 -27.79 -18.36
CA ALA A 46 3.49 -28.22 -19.72
C ALA A 46 4.32 -27.60 -20.86
N GLY A 47 5.44 -26.92 -20.56
CA GLY A 47 6.28 -26.26 -21.56
C GLY A 47 7.50 -27.08 -21.95
N THR A 48 7.34 -28.14 -22.74
CA THR A 48 8.44 -28.73 -23.50
C THR A 48 8.07 -28.79 -24.97
N SER A 49 8.86 -28.06 -25.77
CA SER A 49 9.00 -28.10 -27.24
C SER A 49 7.92 -27.46 -28.11
N GLU A 50 8.24 -26.30 -28.72
CA GLU A 50 8.51 -26.24 -30.16
C GLU A 50 9.31 -24.97 -30.56
N PRO A 51 10.21 -25.05 -31.57
CA PRO A 51 11.15 -23.98 -31.92
C PRO A 51 10.68 -23.17 -33.14
N GLY A 52 10.68 -21.84 -33.03
CA GLY A 52 10.44 -21.00 -34.21
C GLY A 52 10.45 -19.50 -33.92
N ALA A 53 11.51 -18.84 -34.40
CA ALA A 53 11.58 -17.41 -34.72
C ALA A 53 11.52 -16.40 -33.57
N GLU A 54 12.69 -16.18 -32.96
CA GLU A 54 13.35 -14.90 -32.66
C GLU A 54 14.37 -15.20 -31.57
N GLY A 55 15.66 -14.97 -31.85
CA GLY A 55 16.74 -15.41 -30.96
C GLY A 55 16.49 -14.93 -29.53
N PRO A 56 16.61 -15.79 -28.50
CA PRO A 56 16.38 -15.38 -27.14
C PRO A 56 17.37 -14.25 -26.84
N GLU A 57 16.84 -13.06 -26.56
CA GLU A 57 17.59 -11.98 -25.95
C GLU A 57 18.35 -12.63 -24.79
N ARG A 58 19.68 -12.75 -24.93
CA ARG A 58 20.51 -13.38 -23.90
C ARG A 58 20.15 -12.71 -22.59
N PRO A 59 19.85 -13.45 -21.51
CA PRO A 59 19.53 -12.83 -20.23
C PRO A 59 20.66 -11.86 -19.91
N ARG A 60 20.35 -10.56 -19.89
CA ARG A 60 21.33 -9.53 -19.53
C ARG A 60 21.82 -9.91 -18.14
N TYR A 61 23.11 -10.19 -18.02
CA TYR A 61 23.70 -10.55 -16.74
C TYR A 61 23.57 -9.34 -15.81
N VAL A 62 22.65 -9.43 -14.87
CA VAL A 62 22.51 -8.45 -13.78
C VAL A 62 23.37 -8.96 -12.63
N PRO A 63 24.40 -8.22 -12.19
CA PRO A 63 25.23 -8.64 -11.07
C PRO A 63 24.37 -8.90 -9.82
N PRO A 64 24.65 -9.96 -9.04
CA PRO A 64 23.90 -10.22 -7.82
C PRO A 64 24.09 -9.05 -6.84
N ARG A 65 22.96 -8.48 -6.40
CA ARG A 65 22.98 -7.40 -5.40
C ARG A 65 23.40 -7.94 -4.04
N MET A 66 24.22 -7.16 -3.33
CA MET A 66 24.64 -7.48 -1.97
C MET A 66 23.44 -7.59 -1.01
N PHE A 67 22.41 -6.76 -1.21
CA PHE A 67 21.18 -6.74 -0.41
C PHE A 67 19.93 -6.74 -1.29
N PRO A 68 19.40 -7.91 -1.67
CA PRO A 68 18.19 -8.02 -2.50
C PRO A 68 16.94 -7.41 -1.86
N GLN A 69 16.89 -7.35 -0.53
CA GLN A 69 15.74 -6.83 0.21
C GLN A 69 15.72 -5.30 0.26
N LEU A 70 16.81 -4.63 -0.11
CA LEU A 70 16.92 -3.18 -0.04
C LEU A 70 16.36 -2.56 -1.32
N VAL A 71 15.36 -1.68 -1.18
CA VAL A 71 14.79 -0.91 -2.30
C VAL A 71 15.55 0.41 -2.44
N THR A 72 15.87 0.78 -3.67
CA THR A 72 16.52 2.06 -3.99
C THR A 72 15.50 3.10 -4.46
N ARG A 73 15.83 4.39 -4.30
CA ARG A 73 14.93 5.49 -4.70
C ARG A 73 14.75 5.58 -6.22
N GLU A 74 15.79 5.25 -6.96
CA GLU A 74 15.83 5.28 -8.42
C GLU A 74 15.73 3.86 -8.96
N ALA A 75 15.11 3.71 -10.13
CA ALA A 75 15.03 2.41 -10.77
C ALA A 75 16.40 2.05 -11.35
N GLU A 76 16.89 0.88 -11.00
CA GLU A 76 18.07 0.28 -11.62
C GLU A 76 17.68 -0.77 -12.65
N GLU A 77 18.58 -1.02 -13.60
CA GLU A 77 18.39 -2.05 -14.60
C GLU A 77 18.36 -3.44 -13.96
N GLY A 78 17.36 -4.26 -14.31
CA GLY A 78 17.23 -5.62 -13.80
C GLY A 78 16.47 -5.79 -12.48
N GLU A 79 15.91 -4.73 -11.90
CA GLU A 79 15.12 -4.79 -10.66
C GLU A 79 13.94 -5.76 -10.71
N GLU A 80 13.33 -5.90 -11.89
CA GLU A 80 12.23 -6.83 -12.15
C GLU A 80 12.60 -8.27 -11.80
N HIS A 81 13.85 -8.66 -12.05
CA HIS A 81 14.37 -9.99 -11.75
C HIS A 81 14.65 -10.18 -10.25
N VAL A 82 14.89 -9.10 -9.51
CA VAL A 82 15.21 -9.13 -8.08
C VAL A 82 13.93 -9.11 -7.23
N TYR A 83 12.97 -8.27 -7.61
CA TYR A 83 11.77 -8.02 -6.81
C TYR A 83 10.54 -8.81 -7.30
N GLY A 84 10.57 -9.33 -8.53
CA GLY A 84 9.50 -10.14 -9.10
C GLY A 84 8.13 -9.46 -8.96
N ASP A 85 7.22 -10.11 -8.24
CA ASP A 85 5.85 -9.62 -8.02
C ASP A 85 5.76 -8.28 -7.25
N ALA A 86 6.81 -7.87 -6.53
CA ALA A 86 6.83 -6.60 -5.80
C ALA A 86 7.18 -5.39 -6.69
N THR A 87 7.71 -5.61 -7.89
CA THR A 87 8.14 -4.56 -8.83
C THR A 87 7.06 -3.49 -9.10
N PRO A 88 5.81 -3.83 -9.46
CA PRO A 88 4.78 -2.81 -9.69
C PRO A 88 4.50 -1.95 -8.45
N LEU A 89 4.56 -2.53 -7.25
CA LEU A 89 4.35 -1.81 -6.00
C LEU A 89 5.53 -0.87 -5.68
N ILE A 90 6.76 -1.27 -6.01
CA ILE A 90 7.95 -0.41 -5.86
C ILE A 90 7.87 0.80 -6.80
N VAL A 91 7.45 0.59 -8.06
CA VAL A 91 7.24 1.68 -9.02
C VAL A 91 6.20 2.66 -8.47
N GLU A 92 5.05 2.15 -8.01
CA GLU A 92 4.00 2.98 -7.44
C GLU A 92 4.48 3.72 -6.18
N TRP A 93 5.27 3.08 -5.33
CA TRP A 93 5.83 3.70 -4.14
C TRP A 93 6.79 4.84 -4.48
N ARG A 94 7.64 4.68 -5.50
CA ARG A 94 8.53 5.75 -6.00
C ARG A 94 7.71 6.93 -6.55
N GLU A 95 6.62 6.66 -7.27
CA GLU A 95 5.71 7.69 -7.77
C GLU A 95 4.99 8.41 -6.63
N ALA A 96 4.49 7.68 -5.64
CA ALA A 96 3.86 8.23 -4.45
C ALA A 96 4.83 9.12 -3.66
N MET A 97 6.10 8.73 -3.56
CA MET A 97 7.15 9.54 -2.93
C MET A 97 7.37 10.85 -3.68
N LYS A 98 7.49 10.79 -5.02
CA LYS A 98 7.58 12.01 -5.86
C LYS A 98 6.34 12.89 -5.69
N ALA A 99 5.15 12.31 -5.63
CA ALA A 99 3.89 13.03 -5.43
C ALA A 99 3.83 13.69 -4.05
N LEU A 100 4.29 13.02 -3.00
CA LEU A 100 4.36 13.58 -1.65
C LEU A 100 5.34 14.76 -1.59
N LEU A 101 6.54 14.63 -2.16
CA LEU A 101 7.53 15.72 -2.21
C LEU A 101 6.98 16.95 -2.94
N ARG A 102 6.25 16.75 -4.05
CA ARG A 102 5.57 17.84 -4.78
C ARG A 102 4.46 18.46 -3.94
N ALA A 103 3.67 17.64 -3.24
CA ALA A 103 2.58 18.12 -2.39
C ALA A 103 3.09 18.86 -1.15
N ASP A 104 4.21 18.44 -0.55
CA ASP A 104 4.78 19.10 0.62
C ASP A 104 5.30 20.50 0.31
N ARG A 105 5.79 20.71 -0.92
CA ARG A 105 6.28 22.03 -1.36
C ARG A 105 5.15 23.05 -1.55
N ASN A 106 4.12 22.68 -2.33
CA ASN A 106 3.14 23.64 -2.85
C ASN A 106 1.68 23.15 -2.77
N GLY A 107 1.43 21.99 -2.17
CA GLY A 107 0.13 21.33 -2.21
C GLY A 107 -0.80 21.79 -1.08
N PRO A 108 -2.13 21.84 -1.34
CA PRO A 108 -3.10 22.06 -0.27
C PRO A 108 -3.03 20.92 0.75
N ALA A 109 -3.32 21.23 2.02
CA ALA A 109 -3.20 20.28 3.14
C ALA A 109 -3.86 18.91 2.88
N LEU A 110 -5.04 18.89 2.25
CA LEU A 110 -5.72 17.64 1.90
C LEU A 110 -4.96 16.79 0.87
N ARG A 111 -4.27 17.41 -0.08
CA ARG A 111 -3.45 16.70 -1.08
C ARG A 111 -2.20 16.13 -0.43
N ARG A 112 -1.60 16.86 0.51
CA ARG A 112 -0.47 16.37 1.33
C ARG A 112 -0.86 15.15 2.16
N LEU A 113 -1.98 15.23 2.87
CA LEU A 113 -2.50 14.12 3.66
C LEU A 113 -2.79 12.91 2.78
N ALA A 114 -3.48 13.08 1.64
CA ALA A 114 -3.77 11.97 0.73
C ALA A 114 -2.50 11.33 0.13
N ALA A 115 -1.51 12.13 -0.27
CA ALA A 115 -0.24 11.61 -0.78
C ALA A 115 0.54 10.82 0.29
N ARG A 116 0.53 11.30 1.53
CA ARG A 116 1.18 10.63 2.66
C ARG A 116 0.46 9.34 3.06
N GLU A 117 -0.88 9.35 3.03
CA GLU A 117 -1.70 8.15 3.21
C GLU A 117 -1.32 7.06 2.20
N ARG A 118 -1.31 7.41 0.90
CA ARG A 118 -0.99 6.44 -0.15
C ARG A 118 0.42 5.89 -0.01
N LEU A 119 1.39 6.74 0.32
CA LEU A 119 2.77 6.31 0.53
C LEU A 119 2.87 5.28 1.66
N TRP A 120 2.28 5.59 2.83
CA TRP A 120 2.32 4.69 3.98
C TRP A 120 1.56 3.37 3.77
N GLU A 121 0.45 3.38 3.02
CA GLU A 121 -0.22 2.14 2.61
C GLU A 121 0.71 1.24 1.80
N LEU A 122 1.45 1.80 0.84
CA LEU A 122 2.43 1.07 0.06
C LEU A 122 3.60 0.58 0.91
N GLU A 123 4.09 1.38 1.86
CA GLU A 123 5.14 0.96 2.80
C GLU A 123 4.70 -0.25 3.65
N VAL A 124 3.47 -0.26 4.15
CA VAL A 124 2.95 -1.42 4.91
C VAL A 124 2.97 -2.69 4.08
N VAL A 125 2.58 -2.62 2.81
CA VAL A 125 2.55 -3.79 1.92
C VAL A 125 3.97 -4.23 1.57
N LEU A 126 4.84 -3.30 1.15
CA LEU A 126 6.21 -3.61 0.76
C LEU A 126 7.03 -4.18 1.91
N VAL A 127 6.91 -3.61 3.11
CA VAL A 127 7.66 -4.08 4.29
C VAL A 127 7.02 -5.31 4.91
N GLY A 128 5.68 -5.33 5.02
CA GLY A 128 4.95 -6.38 5.71
C GLY A 128 4.74 -7.65 4.88
N GLU A 129 4.31 -7.53 3.62
CA GLU A 129 4.05 -8.69 2.75
C GLU A 129 5.31 -9.14 2.00
N HIS A 130 6.14 -8.19 1.55
CA HIS A 130 7.32 -8.51 0.73
C HIS A 130 8.64 -8.48 1.50
N GLY A 131 8.62 -8.13 2.79
CA GLY A 131 9.83 -8.09 3.63
C GLY A 131 10.86 -7.07 3.15
N LEU A 132 10.49 -6.10 2.33
CA LEU A 132 11.43 -5.15 1.75
C LEU A 132 11.84 -4.10 2.78
N THR A 133 13.08 -3.64 2.64
CA THR A 133 13.63 -2.52 3.41
C THR A 133 13.66 -1.30 2.53
N LEU A 134 13.03 -0.22 2.99
CA LEU A 134 12.83 0.99 2.20
C LEU A 134 13.86 2.08 2.60
N PRO A 135 14.24 2.98 1.66
CA PRO A 135 15.04 4.16 1.96
C PRO A 135 14.41 4.99 3.08
N PRO A 136 15.20 5.61 3.98
CA PRO A 136 16.62 5.93 3.83
C PRO A 136 17.58 4.87 4.39
N MET A 137 17.12 3.67 4.71
CA MET A 137 17.98 2.64 5.29
C MET A 137 19.07 2.20 4.32
N THR A 138 20.25 1.90 4.83
CA THR A 138 21.39 1.40 4.05
C THR A 138 21.63 -0.10 4.21
N TYR A 139 20.96 -0.72 5.19
CA TYR A 139 21.07 -2.15 5.51
C TYR A 139 19.68 -2.77 5.64
N PRO A 140 19.52 -4.07 5.34
CA PRO A 140 18.27 -4.79 5.54
C PRO A 140 17.83 -4.77 7.01
N TRP A 141 16.52 -4.66 7.24
CA TRP A 141 15.97 -4.80 8.58
C TRP A 141 15.96 -6.24 9.06
N THR A 142 16.13 -6.41 10.37
CA THR A 142 15.77 -7.65 11.08
C THR A 142 14.26 -7.82 11.15
N ASP A 143 13.77 -9.04 11.39
CA ASP A 143 12.33 -9.32 11.50
C ASP A 143 11.64 -8.45 12.56
N ARG A 144 12.26 -8.32 13.73
CA ARG A 144 11.76 -7.46 14.80
C ARG A 144 11.68 -5.98 14.37
N GLN A 145 12.67 -5.48 13.63
CA GLN A 145 12.63 -4.11 13.12
C GLN A 145 11.52 -3.91 12.09
N ARG A 146 11.28 -4.90 11.23
CA ARG A 146 10.16 -4.88 10.26
C ARG A 146 8.82 -4.84 10.98
N GLU A 147 8.60 -5.70 11.97
CA GLU A 147 7.35 -5.75 12.73
C GLU A 147 7.06 -4.43 13.44
N VAL A 148 8.07 -3.88 14.14
CA VAL A 148 7.95 -2.57 14.81
C VAL A 148 7.63 -1.48 13.79
N ARG A 149 8.33 -1.46 12.66
CA ARG A 149 8.12 -0.45 11.62
C ARG A 149 6.72 -0.53 11.01
N VAL A 150 6.24 -1.74 10.70
CA VAL A 150 4.88 -1.94 10.17
C VAL A 150 3.83 -1.50 11.19
N TRP A 151 4.05 -1.79 12.48
CA TRP A 151 3.17 -1.34 13.55
C TRP A 151 3.12 0.20 13.64
N GLU A 152 4.27 0.86 13.63
CA GLU A 152 4.38 2.34 13.65
C GLU A 152 3.63 2.96 12.48
N ILE A 153 3.88 2.49 11.25
CA ILE A 153 3.24 3.04 10.05
C ILE A 153 1.72 2.85 10.10
N ARG A 154 1.23 1.71 10.60
CA ARG A 154 -0.20 1.45 10.76
C ARG A 154 -0.85 2.41 11.75
N GLU A 155 -0.18 2.71 12.85
CA GLU A 155 -0.68 3.66 13.84
C GLU A 155 -0.72 5.09 13.27
N ASP A 156 0.33 5.48 12.54
CA ASP A 156 0.38 6.77 11.86
C ASP A 156 -0.69 6.91 10.77
N LEU A 157 -1.00 5.83 10.02
CA LEU A 157 -2.11 5.79 9.06
C LEU A 157 -3.46 6.06 9.74
N ARG A 158 -3.72 5.47 10.91
CA ARG A 158 -4.96 5.71 11.68
C ARG A 158 -5.07 7.17 12.10
N ARG A 159 -3.99 7.75 12.60
CA ARG A 159 -3.93 9.17 12.99
C ARG A 159 -4.18 10.07 11.79
N LEU A 160 -3.50 9.81 10.67
CA LEU A 160 -3.62 10.60 9.45
C LEU A 160 -5.01 10.54 8.83
N ARG A 161 -5.64 9.36 8.79
CA ARG A 161 -7.04 9.20 8.36
C ARG A 161 -7.99 10.02 9.23
N SER A 162 -7.74 10.05 10.55
CA SER A 162 -8.52 10.85 11.49
C SER A 162 -8.34 12.34 11.25
N GLU A 163 -7.11 12.81 11.01
CA GLU A 163 -6.81 14.20 10.65
C GLU A 163 -7.49 14.60 9.34
N ARG A 164 -7.41 13.77 8.30
CA ARG A 164 -8.05 14.02 7.02
C ARG A 164 -9.57 14.19 7.18
N ARG A 165 -10.21 13.31 7.97
CA ARG A 165 -11.65 13.44 8.31
C ARG A 165 -11.94 14.76 9.03
N ARG A 166 -11.11 15.16 9.99
CA ARG A 166 -11.27 16.45 10.71
C ARG A 166 -11.16 17.65 9.77
N VAL A 167 -10.18 17.66 8.86
CA VAL A 167 -10.00 18.74 7.89
C VAL A 167 -11.19 18.82 6.92
N LEU A 168 -11.68 17.68 6.44
CA LEU A 168 -12.87 17.63 5.58
C LEU A 168 -14.12 18.14 6.30
N ARG A 169 -14.36 17.71 7.55
CA ARG A 169 -15.47 18.21 8.37
C ARG A 169 -15.40 19.72 8.58
N ARG A 170 -14.22 20.26 8.92
CA ARG A 170 -14.02 21.71 9.07
C ARG A 170 -14.29 22.47 7.77
N ARG A 171 -13.86 21.93 6.62
CA ARG A 171 -14.13 22.54 5.31
C ARG A 171 -15.62 22.57 4.99
N TRP A 172 -16.34 21.49 5.31
CA TRP A 172 -17.79 21.41 5.15
C TRP A 172 -18.53 22.40 6.05
N LEU A 173 -18.17 22.47 7.34
CA LEU A 173 -18.75 23.45 8.27
C LEU A 173 -18.51 24.89 7.80
N ARG A 174 -17.29 25.21 7.36
CA ARG A 174 -16.99 26.54 6.79
C ARG A 174 -17.87 26.84 5.57
N ARG A 175 -18.05 25.87 4.67
CA ARG A 175 -18.94 26.04 3.49
C ARG A 175 -20.39 26.31 3.89
N LEU A 176 -20.91 25.57 4.87
CA LEU A 176 -22.28 25.79 5.38
C LEU A 176 -22.44 27.18 5.98
N LEU A 177 -21.46 27.62 6.79
CA LEU A 177 -21.48 28.97 7.35
C LEU A 177 -21.41 30.05 6.26
N THR A 178 -20.56 29.89 5.25
CA THR A 178 -20.45 30.87 4.16
C THR A 178 -21.68 30.91 3.24
N LEU A 179 -22.40 29.79 3.08
CA LEU A 179 -23.62 29.74 2.26
C LEU A 179 -24.87 30.18 3.04
N GLY A 180 -24.90 29.97 4.36
CA GLY A 180 -25.97 30.47 5.22
C GLY A 180 -25.91 31.98 5.46
N PHE A 181 -24.76 32.62 5.20
CA PHE A 181 -24.56 34.06 5.36
C PHE A 181 -24.86 34.88 4.09
N SER A 182 -25.19 34.24 2.97
CA SER A 182 -25.54 34.92 1.69
C SER A 182 -27.04 34.91 1.38
N TRP A 183 -27.87 34.84 2.42
CA TRP A 183 -29.33 34.87 2.39
C TRP A 183 -29.85 36.06 3.23
N GLU A 184 -29.30 37.24 3.00
CA GLU A 184 -29.83 38.57 3.40
C GLU A 184 -29.48 39.57 2.30
#